data_AF-F3ZYA7-F1
#
_entry.id   AF-F3ZYA7-F1
#
_cell.length_a   1.000
_cell.length_b   1.000
_cell.length_c   1.000
_cell.angle_alpha   90.00
_cell.angle_beta   90.00
_cell.angle_gamma   90.00
#
_symmetry.space_group_name_H-M   'P 1'
#
loop_
_entity.id
_entity.type
_entity.pdbx_description
1 polymer ?
#
loop_
_entity_poly.entity_id
_entity_poly.type
_entity_poly.pdbx_seq_one_letter_code
_entity_poly.pdbx_strand_id
1 'polypeptide(L)' 'MIVCEADVYILEDGEEMLFIKSADTITPYDDRLIIKDIFGHKEIIKARIKELRLVDHQIIIEKI' A
#
# COMPACT_ATOMS: atom_id res chain seq x y z
N MET A 1 -10.12 5.06 19.29
CA MET A 1 -10.31 4.07 18.22
C MET A 1 -8.96 3.87 17.59
N ILE A 2 -8.41 2.66 17.67
CA ILE A 2 -7.17 2.31 16.96
C ILE A 2 -7.63 1.95 15.56
N VAL A 3 -7.54 2.90 14.63
CA VAL A 3 -7.62 2.62 13.19
C VAL A 3 -6.31 1.93 12.86
N CYS A 4 -6.41 0.68 12.40
CA CYS A 4 -5.25 -0.17 12.11
C CYS A 4 -5.03 -0.25 10.58
N GLU A 5 -5.93 0.34 9.81
CA GLU A 5 -5.93 0.40 8.36
C GLU A 5 -5.05 1.54 7.85
N ALA A 6 -4.42 1.34 6.69
CA ALA A 6 -3.62 2.37 6.02
C ALA A 6 -4.00 2.53 4.55
N ASP A 7 -3.93 3.74 4.04
CA ASP A 7 -4.09 4.02 2.61
C ASP A 7 -2.75 3.76 1.90
N VAL A 8 -2.80 3.05 0.77
CA VAL A 8 -1.63 2.75 -0.03
C VAL A 8 -1.57 3.69 -1.22
N TYR A 9 -0.44 4.38 -1.35
CA TYR A 9 -0.14 5.30 -2.43
C TYR A 9 0.95 4.73 -3.30
N ILE A 10 0.80 4.85 -4.61
CA ILE A 10 1.82 4.52 -5.59
C ILE A 10 2.52 5.80 -6.03
N LEU A 11 3.85 5.80 -5.93
CA LEU A 11 4.67 6.89 -6.43
C LEU A 11 4.98 6.63 -7.90
N GLU A 12 4.41 7.45 -8.78
CA GLU A 12 4.73 7.47 -10.21
C GLU A 12 5.06 8.91 -10.64
N ASP A 13 6.12 9.09 -11.43
CA ASP A 13 6.56 10.41 -11.93
C ASP A 13 6.75 11.50 -10.85
N GLY A 14 7.01 11.08 -9.60
CA GLY A 14 7.19 11.97 -8.46
C GLY A 14 5.90 12.37 -7.74
N GLU A 15 4.74 11.88 -8.18
CA GLU A 15 3.44 12.10 -7.55
C GLU A 15 2.92 10.84 -6.85
N GLU A 16 2.36 11.02 -5.66
CA GLU A 16 1.72 9.96 -4.88
C GLU A 16 0.25 9.84 -5.29
N MET A 17 -0.08 8.78 -6.03
CA MET A 17 -1.45 8.47 -6.42
C MET A 17 -2.05 7.43 -5.49
N LEU A 18 -3.27 7.67 -5.02
CA LEU A 18 -3.98 6.70 -4.20
C LEU A 18 -4.21 5.41 -5.00
N PHE A 19 -3.66 4.31 -4.52
CA PHE A 19 -3.77 2.99 -5.13
C PHE A 19 -4.87 2.15 -4.48
N ILE A 20 -4.83 2.03 -3.14
CA ILE A 20 -5.82 1.27 -2.36
C ILE A 20 -6.18 2.05 -1.10
N LYS A 21 -7.48 2.14 -0.79
CA LYS A 21 -7.94 2.69 0.49
C LYS A 21 -8.10 1.58 1.52
N SER A 22 -7.83 1.92 2.78
CA SER A 22 -8.12 1.06 3.92
C SER A 22 -7.52 -0.35 3.75
N ALA A 23 -6.24 -0.41 3.41
CA ALA A 23 -5.49 -1.66 3.37
C ALA A 23 -5.36 -2.22 4.79
N ASP A 24 -5.70 -3.50 4.92
CA ASP A 24 -5.58 -4.31 6.14
C ASP A 24 -4.23 -5.04 6.18
N THR A 25 -3.77 -5.57 5.03
CA THR A 25 -2.48 -6.28 4.96
C THR A 25 -1.70 -5.95 3.69
N ILE A 26 -0.38 -5.83 3.84
CA ILE A 26 0.58 -5.75 2.73
C ILE A 26 1.63 -6.83 2.94
N THR A 27 1.70 -7.78 2.02
CA THR A 27 2.63 -8.90 2.08
C THR A 27 3.57 -8.86 0.88
N PRO A 28 4.89 -8.68 1.10
CA PRO A 28 5.89 -8.89 0.06
C PRO A 28 5.90 -10.35 -0.40
N TYR A 29 5.87 -10.55 -1.70
CA TYR A 29 5.93 -11.87 -2.34
C TYR A 29 6.79 -11.78 -3.59
N ASP A 30 8.03 -12.25 -3.50
CA ASP A 30 9.04 -12.13 -4.57
C ASP A 30 9.21 -10.64 -4.97
N ASP A 31 9.16 -10.29 -6.25
CA ASP A 31 9.18 -8.89 -6.74
C ASP A 31 7.81 -8.18 -6.67
N ARG A 32 6.85 -8.70 -5.90
CA ARG A 32 5.47 -8.19 -5.87
C ARG A 32 5.01 -7.86 -4.46
N LEU A 33 4.05 -6.95 -4.37
CA LEU A 33 3.28 -6.69 -3.17
C LEU A 33 1.87 -7.24 -3.36
N ILE A 34 1.45 -8.03 -2.38
CA ILE A 34 0.07 -8.47 -2.22
C ILE A 34 -0.57 -7.55 -1.19
N ILE A 35 -1.53 -6.74 -1.63
CA ILE A 35 -2.25 -5.82 -0.76
C ILE A 35 -3.68 -6.34 -0.62
N LYS A 36 -4.19 -6.39 0.61
CA LYS A 36 -5.61 -6.66 0.86
C LYS A 36 -6.25 -5.51 1.63
N ASP A 37 -7.47 -5.18 1.27
CA ASP A 37 -8.29 -4.23 2.01
C ASP A 37 -9.25 -4.92 3.00
N ILE A 38 -9.92 -4.10 3.80
CA ILE A 38 -10.93 -4.54 4.78
C ILE A 38 -12.18 -5.17 4.14
N PHE A 39 -12.41 -4.97 2.84
CA PHE A 39 -13.52 -5.55 2.10
C PHE A 39 -13.18 -6.92 1.51
N GLY A 40 -11.94 -7.38 1.70
CA GLY A 40 -11.44 -8.65 1.20
C GLY A 40 -10.97 -8.60 -0.26
N HIS A 41 -10.89 -7.41 -0.87
CA HIS A 41 -10.25 -7.26 -2.17
C HIS A 41 -8.75 -7.46 -2.03
N LYS A 42 -8.17 -8.13 -3.03
CA LYS A 42 -6.74 -8.43 -3.08
C LYS A 42 -6.18 -7.94 -4.39
N GLU A 43 -5.20 -7.06 -4.30
CA GLU A 43 -4.44 -6.53 -5.42
C GLU A 43 -3.01 -7.09 -5.39
N ILE A 44 -2.45 -7.33 -6.57
CA ILE A 44 -1.08 -7.81 -6.73
C ILE A 44 -0.36 -6.88 -7.69
N ILE A 45 0.67 -6.20 -7.21
CA ILE A 45 1.44 -5.24 -7.99
C ILE A 45 2.93 -5.54 -7.93
N LYS A 46 3.64 -5.35 -9.04
CA LYS A 46 5.10 -5.41 -9.08
C LYS A 46 5.68 -4.08 -8.58
N ALA A 47 5.93 -4.00 -7.28
CA ALA A 47 6.35 -2.78 -6.59
C ALA A 47 7.16 -3.14 -5.34
N ARG A 48 7.84 -2.14 -4.77
CA ARG A 48 8.46 -2.23 -3.44
C ARG A 48 7.90 -1.17 -2.51
N ILE A 49 7.96 -1.43 -1.21
CA ILE A 49 7.64 -0.43 -0.19
C ILE A 49 8.77 0.59 -0.17
N LYS A 50 8.45 1.86 -0.45
CA LYS A 50 9.40 2.98 -0.42
C LYS A 50 9.42 3.65 0.95
N GLU A 51 8.24 3.94 1.50
CA GLU A 51 8.10 4.66 2.77
C GLU A 51 6.85 4.20 3.52
N LEU A 52 6.93 4.16 4.87
CA LEU A 52 5.82 3.84 5.76
C LEU A 52 5.54 5.05 6.66
N ARG A 53 4.44 5.76 6.40
CA ARG A 53 3.98 6.89 7.22
C ARG A 53 2.94 6.40 8.21
N LEU A 54 3.41 5.75 9.27
CA LEU A 54 2.54 5.09 10.26
C LEU A 54 1.65 6.06 11.04
N VAL A 55 2.11 7.30 11.26
CA VAL A 55 1.31 8.34 11.94
C VAL A 55 0.14 8.77 11.06
N ASP A 56 0.40 8.93 9.76
CA ASP A 56 -0.61 9.35 8.78
C ASP A 56 -1.46 8.17 8.28
N HIS A 57 -1.14 6.95 8.70
CA HIS A 57 -1.74 5.71 8.19
C HIS A 57 -1.61 5.63 6.67
N GLN A 58 -0.43 5.93 6.13
CA GLN A 58 -0.15 5.86 4.70
C GLN A 58 1.05 4.98 4.41
N ILE A 59 0.97 4.22 3.32
CA ILE A 59 2.06 3.37 2.84
C ILE A 59 2.37 3.75 1.40
N ILE A 60 3.61 4.13 1.14
CA ILE A 60 4.04 4.60 -0.17
C ILE A 60 4.84 3.48 -0.83
N ILE A 61 4.40 3.06 -2.01
CA ILE A 61 5.01 2.02 -2.82
C ILE A 61 5.52 2.61 -4.14
N GLU A 62 6.57 2.05 -4.71
CA GLU A 62 7.09 2.44 -6.03
C GLU A 62 7.18 1.22 -6.95
N LYS A 63 6.85 1.39 -8.24
CA LYS A 63 6.96 0.30 -9.23
C LYS A 63 8.43 -0.09 -9.43
N ILE A 64 8.65 -1.39 -9.65
CA ILE A 64 9.97 -1.99 -9.97
C ILE A 64 10.06 -2.26 -11.47
#